data_AF-A0A8S3F3J4-F1
#
_entry.id   AF-A0A8S3F3J4-F1
#
_cell.length_a   1.000
_cell.length_b   1.000
_cell.length_c   1.000
_cell.angle_alpha   90.00
_cell.angle_beta   90.00
_cell.angle_gamma   90.00
#
_symmetry.space_group_name_H-M   'P 1'
#
loop_
_entity.id
_entity.type
_entity.pdbx_description
1 polymer ?
#
loop_
_entity_poly.entity_id
_entity_poly.type
_entity_poly.pdbx_seq_one_letter_code
_entity_poly.pdbx_strand_id
1 'polypeptide(L)'
;LKKKITIGYIVYDIDEYLAPANILICSKCMGLGHFMKQCTQTKSTCKTCGECVDDLKLHICSNVEKCIHCGQNHKSNSLKCQVVKSFRSELTRKLLSSNNYSSASSLNKVNNSNQPNFQYLSSDFPRMSLPQHLPSNINNDMLNKMDDLLGKITELNNHLTNLELKYSKFEQFMIEKNTSNLSVKQNVNLLSQHSTDYKKELVHHSILIERHENVCMKLIIPMFEDLFGLISSQNQDMKGNILDADLKVKLERYLIQMKKVKEGKHSNT
;
A
#
# COMPACT_ATOMS: atom_id res chain seq x y z
N LEU A 1 9.89 -20.27 26.89
CA LEU A 1 11.36 -20.34 27.00
C LEU A 1 11.96 -20.13 25.61
N LYS A 2 12.89 -19.18 25.46
CA LYS A 2 13.60 -18.97 24.18
C LYS A 2 14.61 -20.10 23.97
N LYS A 3 14.71 -20.62 22.75
CA LYS A 3 15.68 -21.67 22.41
C LYS A 3 17.02 -21.00 22.14
N LYS A 4 18.09 -21.53 22.73
CA LYS A 4 19.46 -21.05 22.52
C LYS A 4 20.22 -22.06 21.69
N ILE A 5 21.01 -21.60 20.73
CA ILE A 5 22.03 -22.42 20.08
C ILE A 5 23.41 -21.86 20.38
N THR A 6 24.37 -22.76 20.47
CA THR A 6 25.78 -22.40 20.61
C THR A 6 26.48 -22.75 19.31
N ILE A 7 27.12 -21.77 18.68
CA ILE A 7 27.97 -21.97 17.50
C ILE A 7 29.39 -21.58 17.91
N GLY A 8 30.27 -22.57 18.05
CA GLY A 8 31.60 -22.36 18.62
C GLY A 8 31.53 -21.92 20.09
N TYR A 9 32.03 -20.72 20.39
CA TYR A 9 32.02 -20.13 21.74
C TYR A 9 30.93 -19.05 21.93
N ILE A 10 30.06 -18.83 20.93
CA ILE A 10 29.04 -17.78 20.96
C ILE A 10 27.66 -18.43 21.11
N VAL A 11 26.87 -17.91 22.04
CA VAL A 11 25.49 -18.33 22.29
C VAL A 11 24.54 -17.35 21.60
N TYR A 12 23.69 -17.86 20.71
CA TYR A 12 22.64 -17.11 20.04
C TYR A 12 21.28 -17.46 20.61
N ASP A 13 20.48 -16.43 20.89
CA ASP A 13 19.06 -16.59 21.15
C ASP A 13 18.33 -16.72 19.81
N ILE A 14 17.59 -17.82 19.63
CA ILE A 14 16.76 -18.04 18.45
C ILE A 14 15.31 -17.73 18.78
N ASP A 15 14.73 -16.87 17.97
CA ASP A 15 13.29 -16.72 17.89
C ASP A 15 12.72 -17.66 16.80
N GLU A 16 11.57 -18.28 17.09
CA GLU A 16 10.88 -19.15 16.15
C GLU A 16 10.54 -18.37 14.86
N TYR A 17 10.93 -18.91 13.71
CA TYR A 17 10.59 -18.31 12.42
C TYR A 17 9.07 -18.36 12.23
N LEU A 18 8.45 -17.19 12.13
CA LEU A 18 7.04 -17.03 11.79
C LEU A 18 6.97 -16.49 10.37
N ALA A 19 6.42 -17.28 9.44
CA ALA A 19 6.30 -16.84 8.06
C ALA A 19 5.49 -15.51 7.98
N PRO A 20 5.76 -14.65 6.98
CA PRO A 20 4.99 -13.43 6.74
C PRO A 20 3.52 -13.65 6.35
N ALA A 21 3.02 -14.88 6.43
CA ALA A 21 1.65 -15.24 6.08
C ALA A 21 0.65 -14.39 6.87
N ASN A 22 -0.10 -13.58 6.14
CA ASN A 22 -1.28 -12.91 6.68
C ASN A 22 -2.28 -14.00 7.06
N ILE A 23 -2.63 -14.06 8.34
CA ILE A 23 -3.63 -15.01 8.82
C ILE A 23 -4.97 -14.63 8.19
N LEU A 24 -5.68 -15.63 7.68
CA LEU A 24 -7.05 -15.43 7.23
C LEU A 24 -7.95 -15.12 8.43
N ILE A 25 -8.57 -13.95 8.42
CA ILE A 25 -9.53 -13.52 9.45
C ILE A 25 -10.87 -13.27 8.77
N CYS A 26 -11.92 -13.92 9.28
CA CYS A 26 -13.27 -13.78 8.75
C CYS A 26 -13.79 -12.36 8.98
N SER A 27 -14.23 -11.67 7.94
CA SER A 27 -14.78 -10.31 8.04
C SER A 27 -16.13 -10.24 8.75
N LYS A 28 -16.83 -11.39 8.91
CA LYS A 28 -18.14 -11.47 9.56
C LYS A 28 -18.04 -11.68 11.06
N CYS A 29 -17.37 -12.72 11.52
CA CYS A 29 -17.25 -13.08 12.94
C CYS A 29 -15.89 -12.74 13.56
N MET A 30 -14.97 -12.18 12.77
CA MET A 30 -13.58 -11.91 13.17
C MET A 30 -12.76 -13.14 13.59
N GLY A 31 -13.28 -14.36 13.37
CA GLY A 31 -12.61 -15.62 13.66
C GLY A 31 -11.44 -15.95 12.74
N LEU A 32 -10.50 -16.78 13.20
CA LEU A 32 -9.33 -17.20 12.44
C LEU A 32 -9.67 -18.36 11.47
N GLY A 33 -8.98 -18.41 10.33
CA GLY A 33 -8.87 -19.62 9.50
C GLY A 33 -10.00 -19.90 8.51
N HIS A 34 -10.95 -18.98 8.30
CA HIS A 34 -12.03 -19.18 7.32
C HIS A 34 -12.48 -17.89 6.63
N PHE A 35 -13.05 -18.04 5.44
CA PHE A 35 -13.64 -16.92 4.69
C PHE A 35 -15.08 -16.65 5.13
N MET A 36 -15.58 -15.44 4.86
CA MET A 36 -16.96 -15.05 5.14
C MET A 36 -18.00 -16.03 4.58
N LYS A 37 -17.77 -16.60 3.39
CA LYS A 37 -18.68 -17.56 2.74
C LYS A 37 -18.79 -18.89 3.49
N GLN A 38 -17.78 -19.24 4.29
CA GLN A 38 -17.70 -20.48 5.06
C GLN A 38 -18.03 -20.24 6.54
N CYS A 39 -18.46 -19.03 6.90
CA CYS A 39 -18.79 -18.68 8.27
C CYS A 39 -20.17 -19.25 8.63
N THR A 40 -20.21 -20.08 9.67
CA THR A 40 -21.45 -20.66 10.22
C THR A 40 -22.18 -19.69 11.15
N GLN A 41 -21.55 -18.58 11.57
CA GLN A 41 -22.18 -17.62 12.45
C GLN A 41 -23.20 -16.76 11.70
N THR A 42 -24.41 -16.65 12.25
CA THR A 42 -25.48 -15.78 11.74
C THR A 42 -25.18 -14.32 12.05
N LYS A 43 -24.72 -14.04 13.27
CA LYS A 43 -24.37 -12.70 13.76
C LYS A 43 -23.04 -12.19 13.21
N SER A 44 -22.92 -10.88 13.12
CA SER A 44 -21.68 -10.18 12.77
C SER A 44 -20.98 -9.67 14.01
N THR A 45 -19.66 -9.58 14.02
CA THR A 45 -18.89 -9.11 15.17
C THR A 45 -18.25 -7.78 14.86
N CYS A 46 -18.38 -6.81 15.76
CA CYS A 46 -17.76 -5.50 15.60
C CYS A 46 -16.24 -5.62 15.60
N LYS A 47 -15.58 -4.98 14.63
CA LYS A 47 -14.11 -5.01 14.47
C LYS A 47 -13.38 -4.29 15.62
N THR A 48 -14.05 -3.37 16.29
CA THR A 48 -13.48 -2.49 17.30
C THR A 48 -13.76 -3.04 18.71
N CYS A 49 -15.03 -3.18 19.10
CA CYS A 49 -15.39 -3.63 20.45
C CYS A 49 -15.51 -5.16 20.63
N GLY A 50 -15.51 -5.92 19.54
CA GLY A 50 -15.59 -7.38 19.60
C GLY A 50 -16.97 -7.94 20.00
N GLU A 51 -18.01 -7.10 20.04
CA GLU A 51 -19.37 -7.53 20.37
C GLU A 51 -20.10 -8.16 19.17
N CYS A 52 -20.91 -9.19 19.44
CA CYS A 52 -21.74 -9.85 18.44
C CYS A 52 -23.06 -9.11 18.26
N VAL A 53 -23.31 -8.64 17.05
CA VAL A 53 -24.50 -7.87 16.66
C VAL A 53 -25.17 -8.48 15.43
N ASP A 54 -26.50 -8.46 15.45
CA ASP A 54 -27.33 -8.93 14.34
C ASP A 54 -27.22 -7.99 13.12
N ASP A 55 -27.16 -6.67 13.35
CA ASP A 55 -26.92 -5.65 12.32
C ASP A 55 -25.82 -4.66 12.70
N LEU A 56 -24.71 -4.69 11.97
CA LEU A 56 -23.55 -3.82 12.20
C LEU A 56 -23.84 -2.33 11.96
N LYS A 57 -24.90 -1.99 11.21
CA LYS A 57 -25.32 -0.60 10.93
C LYS A 57 -26.04 0.08 12.08
N LEU A 58 -26.67 -0.69 12.97
CA LEU A 58 -27.45 -0.19 14.11
C LEU A 58 -26.65 -0.28 15.42
N HIS A 59 -25.41 -0.77 15.36
CA HIS A 59 -24.57 -0.99 16.52
C HIS A 59 -23.91 0.31 17.01
N ILE A 60 -24.18 0.67 18.27
CA ILE A 60 -23.49 1.74 18.98
C ILE A 60 -22.19 1.17 19.54
N CYS A 61 -21.07 1.45 18.87
CA CYS A 61 -19.75 0.96 19.25
C CYS A 61 -19.19 1.76 20.44
N SER A 62 -18.79 1.07 21.51
CA SER A 62 -18.14 1.68 22.67
C SER A 62 -16.71 2.20 22.40
N ASN A 63 -16.20 2.04 21.16
CA ASN A 63 -14.85 2.43 20.72
C ASN A 63 -13.66 1.88 21.53
N VAL A 64 -13.91 1.00 22.50
CA VAL A 64 -12.86 0.28 23.23
C VAL A 64 -12.37 -0.86 22.34
N GLU A 65 -11.11 -0.82 21.91
CA GLU A 65 -10.53 -1.90 21.12
C GLU A 65 -10.39 -3.17 21.97
N LYS A 66 -11.16 -4.22 21.67
CA LYS A 66 -11.11 -5.49 22.40
C LYS A 66 -10.89 -6.67 21.45
N CYS A 67 -9.92 -7.50 21.77
CA CYS A 67 -9.64 -8.70 20.99
C CYS A 67 -10.65 -9.81 21.32
N ILE A 68 -11.29 -10.37 20.29
CA ILE A 68 -12.24 -11.48 20.46
C ILE A 68 -11.57 -12.78 20.94
N HIS A 69 -10.26 -12.93 20.73
CA HIS A 69 -9.53 -14.16 21.00
C HIS A 69 -8.91 -14.22 22.38
N CYS A 70 -8.48 -13.08 22.93
CA CYS A 70 -7.80 -13.02 24.23
C CYS A 70 -8.42 -12.02 25.20
N GLY A 71 -9.44 -11.27 24.78
CA GLY A 71 -10.14 -10.28 25.61
C GLY A 71 -9.34 -9.02 25.95
N GLN A 72 -8.11 -8.89 25.46
CA GLN A 72 -7.20 -7.78 25.77
C GLN A 72 -7.43 -6.55 24.88
N ASN A 73 -6.87 -5.40 25.29
CA ASN A 73 -7.00 -4.12 24.61
C ASN A 73 -6.12 -4.01 23.36
N HIS A 74 -6.50 -4.71 22.30
CA HIS A 74 -5.93 -4.56 20.96
C HIS A 74 -6.88 -5.15 19.91
N LYS A 75 -6.67 -4.78 18.64
CA LYS A 75 -7.40 -5.38 17.50
C LYS A 75 -7.21 -6.89 17.42
N SER A 76 -8.24 -7.61 16.98
CA SER A 76 -8.21 -9.08 16.83
C SER A 76 -7.20 -9.60 15.81
N ASN A 77 -6.73 -8.74 14.90
CA ASN A 77 -5.67 -9.05 13.93
C ASN A 77 -4.26 -8.65 14.38
N SER A 78 -4.10 -8.13 15.60
CA SER A 78 -2.83 -7.62 16.09
C SER A 78 -1.80 -8.74 16.29
N LEU A 79 -0.56 -8.49 15.84
CA LEU A 79 0.61 -9.32 16.11
C LEU A 79 0.93 -9.48 17.61
N LYS A 80 0.41 -8.58 18.44
CA LYS A 80 0.58 -8.61 19.90
C LYS A 80 -0.32 -9.64 20.58
N CYS A 81 -1.30 -10.21 19.87
CA CYS A 81 -2.19 -11.22 20.42
C CYS A 81 -1.49 -12.58 20.52
N GLN A 82 -1.47 -13.15 21.73
CA GLN A 82 -0.86 -14.47 21.96
C GLN A 82 -1.54 -15.59 21.17
N VAL A 83 -2.88 -15.54 21.01
CA VAL A 83 -3.66 -16.56 20.27
C VAL A 83 -3.38 -16.51 18.77
N VAL A 84 -3.28 -15.29 18.23
CA VAL A 84 -2.91 -15.04 16.83
C VAL A 84 -1.48 -15.53 16.57
N LYS A 85 -0.58 -15.31 17.52
CA LYS A 85 0.81 -15.79 17.46
C LYS A 85 0.90 -17.33 17.45
N SER A 86 0.16 -18.01 18.32
CA SER A 86 0.14 -19.48 18.34
C SER A 86 -0.48 -20.10 17.09
N PHE A 87 -1.53 -19.48 16.54
CA PHE A 87 -2.13 -19.95 15.29
C PHE A 87 -1.16 -19.81 14.10
N ARG A 88 -0.37 -18.74 14.07
CA ARG A 88 0.69 -18.55 13.06
C ARG A 88 1.82 -19.55 13.17
N SER A 89 2.28 -19.84 14.39
CA SER A 89 3.34 -20.83 14.58
C SER A 89 2.89 -22.22 14.13
N GLU A 90 1.63 -22.59 14.40
CA GLU A 90 1.07 -23.85 13.92
C GLU A 90 0.95 -23.91 12.39
N LEU A 91 0.45 -22.84 11.75
CA LEU A 91 0.41 -22.77 10.28
C LEU A 91 1.80 -22.83 9.66
N THR A 92 2.76 -22.09 10.21
CA THR A 92 4.15 -22.09 9.72
C THR A 92 4.77 -23.47 9.88
N ARG A 93 4.54 -24.13 11.02
CA ARG A 93 4.97 -25.52 11.24
C ARG A 93 4.36 -26.47 10.22
N LYS A 94 3.05 -26.39 9.96
CA LYS A 94 2.39 -27.23 8.94
C LYS A 94 2.99 -27.02 7.56
N LEU A 95 3.23 -25.77 7.14
CA LEU A 95 3.84 -25.45 5.84
C LEU A 95 5.28 -25.96 5.71
N LEU A 96 6.10 -25.77 6.75
CA LEU A 96 7.48 -26.26 6.77
C LEU A 96 7.55 -27.80 6.83
N SER A 97 6.62 -28.44 7.55
CA SER A 97 6.52 -29.90 7.57
C SER A 97 6.04 -30.48 6.24
N SER A 98 5.11 -29.83 5.54
CA SER A 98 4.64 -30.29 4.22
C SER A 98 5.70 -30.14 3.13
N ASN A 99 6.55 -29.11 3.18
CA ASN A 99 7.62 -28.92 2.18
C ASN A 99 8.76 -29.93 2.28
N ASN A 100 8.95 -30.58 3.45
CA ASN A 100 9.96 -31.64 3.60
C ASN A 100 9.54 -32.97 2.94
N TYR A 101 8.29 -33.13 2.52
CA TYR A 101 7.82 -34.31 1.77
C TYR A 101 7.79 -34.10 0.24
N SER A 102 8.06 -32.88 -0.24
CA SER A 102 7.95 -32.55 -1.67
C SER A 102 9.30 -32.36 -2.37
N SER A 103 10.43 -32.64 -1.70
CA SER A 103 11.77 -32.54 -2.31
C SER A 103 12.19 -33.78 -3.13
N ALA A 104 11.27 -34.71 -3.36
CA ALA A 104 11.51 -35.93 -4.15
C ALA A 104 10.42 -36.12 -5.20
N SER A 105 10.29 -35.22 -6.18
CA SER A 105 9.74 -35.58 -7.49
C SER A 105 9.95 -34.51 -8.57
N SER A 106 10.63 -34.94 -9.63
CA SER A 106 10.60 -34.43 -11.01
C SER A 106 11.25 -33.08 -11.35
N LEU A 107 12.58 -33.06 -11.35
CA LEU A 107 13.30 -32.52 -12.51
C LEU A 107 13.07 -33.48 -13.69
N ASN A 108 12.15 -33.15 -14.60
CA ASN A 108 12.06 -33.82 -15.90
C ASN A 108 13.21 -33.32 -16.78
N LYS A 109 14.35 -34.01 -16.70
CA LYS A 109 15.44 -33.92 -17.68
C LYS A 109 15.06 -34.85 -18.83
N VAL A 110 14.62 -34.28 -19.94
CA VAL A 110 14.42 -34.97 -21.21
C VAL A 110 15.76 -35.57 -21.63
N ASN A 111 15.87 -36.89 -21.59
CA ASN A 111 16.92 -37.68 -22.22
C ASN A 111 16.33 -39.07 -22.49
N ASN A 112 15.89 -39.32 -23.73
CA ASN A 112 15.71 -40.70 -24.19
C ASN A 112 16.40 -40.86 -25.55
N SER A 113 17.52 -41.55 -25.48
CA SER A 113 18.31 -42.10 -26.56
C SER A 113 17.55 -43.24 -27.25
N ASN A 114 17.69 -43.32 -28.57
CA ASN A 114 17.32 -44.46 -29.40
C ASN A 114 17.95 -45.77 -28.92
N GLN A 115 17.19 -46.87 -28.88
CA GLN A 115 17.43 -48.07 -29.69
C GLN A 115 16.29 -49.12 -29.54
N PRO A 116 16.12 -50.00 -30.55
CA PRO A 116 14.84 -50.57 -30.97
C PRO A 116 14.68 -52.05 -30.58
N ASN A 117 13.48 -52.62 -30.75
CA ASN A 117 13.27 -53.98 -31.28
C ASN A 117 11.80 -54.37 -31.17
N PHE A 118 11.05 -54.24 -32.26
CA PHE A 118 10.08 -55.23 -32.76
C PHE A 118 9.72 -54.80 -34.18
N GLN A 119 10.40 -55.39 -35.17
CA GLN A 119 10.11 -55.16 -36.58
C GLN A 119 9.23 -56.32 -37.06
N TYR A 120 7.96 -56.05 -37.30
CA TYR A 120 7.01 -57.02 -37.85
C TYR A 120 7.09 -57.02 -39.38
N LEU A 121 7.17 -58.20 -40.01
CA LEU A 121 7.01 -58.36 -41.46
C LEU A 121 5.56 -58.70 -41.79
N SER A 122 5.03 -58.12 -42.87
CA SER A 122 3.65 -58.34 -43.35
C SER A 122 3.29 -59.79 -43.73
N SER A 123 4.25 -60.71 -43.67
CA SER A 123 4.04 -62.16 -43.85
C SER A 123 3.61 -62.89 -42.57
N ASP A 124 3.74 -62.26 -41.40
CA ASP A 124 3.47 -62.89 -40.09
C ASP A 124 1.98 -62.83 -39.70
N PHE A 125 1.12 -62.28 -40.55
CA PHE A 125 -0.32 -62.16 -40.33
C PHE A 125 -1.11 -62.92 -41.39
N PRO A 126 -2.11 -63.75 -41.02
CA PRO A 126 -2.95 -64.45 -41.99
C PRO A 126 -3.70 -63.46 -42.89
N ARG A 127 -3.68 -63.68 -44.21
CA ARG A 127 -4.50 -62.89 -45.13
C ARG A 127 -5.98 -63.23 -44.92
N MET A 128 -6.70 -62.30 -44.31
CA MET A 128 -8.15 -62.41 -44.17
C MET A 128 -8.85 -62.29 -45.53
N SER A 129 -9.90 -63.11 -45.69
CA SER A 129 -10.80 -63.14 -46.83
C SER A 129 -11.43 -61.75 -47.08
N LEU A 130 -11.49 -61.35 -48.35
CA LEU A 130 -12.15 -60.10 -48.77
C LEU A 130 -13.65 -60.14 -48.40
N PRO A 131 -14.25 -59.06 -47.86
CA PRO A 131 -15.64 -59.10 -47.42
C PRO A 131 -16.57 -59.23 -48.62
N GLN A 132 -17.23 -60.38 -48.74
CA GLN A 132 -18.46 -60.50 -49.51
C GLN A 132 -19.62 -60.06 -48.61
N HIS A 133 -20.27 -58.97 -49.04
CA HIS A 133 -21.59 -58.50 -48.63
C HIS A 133 -21.74 -57.81 -47.26
N LEU A 134 -22.23 -56.56 -47.32
CA LEU A 134 -22.69 -55.77 -46.19
C LEU A 134 -23.90 -56.42 -45.48
N PRO A 135 -23.93 -56.35 -44.14
CA PRO A 135 -25.14 -56.08 -43.37
C PRO A 135 -25.10 -54.64 -42.85
N SER A 136 -25.96 -53.79 -43.43
CA SER A 136 -26.22 -52.42 -43.03
C SER A 136 -27.03 -52.38 -41.73
N ASN A 137 -26.39 -52.54 -40.54
CA ASN A 137 -26.98 -51.99 -39.30
C ASN A 137 -26.15 -51.92 -38.00
N ILE A 138 -24.81 -52.04 -37.97
CA ILE A 138 -24.11 -52.17 -36.66
C ILE A 138 -23.10 -51.07 -36.28
N ASN A 139 -22.72 -50.12 -37.14
CA ASN A 139 -21.60 -49.20 -36.81
C ASN A 139 -21.95 -47.72 -36.60
N ASN A 140 -23.15 -47.35 -36.15
CA ASN A 140 -23.45 -45.94 -35.85
C ASN A 140 -23.00 -45.50 -34.44
N ASP A 141 -23.09 -46.37 -33.42
CA ASP A 141 -22.84 -45.94 -32.03
C ASP A 141 -21.36 -45.66 -31.73
N MET A 142 -20.44 -46.42 -32.33
CA MET A 142 -19.00 -46.19 -32.15
C MET A 142 -18.50 -44.97 -32.92
N LEU A 143 -19.05 -44.71 -34.12
CA LEU A 143 -18.74 -43.52 -34.91
C LEU A 143 -19.27 -42.25 -34.21
N ASN A 144 -20.49 -42.28 -33.71
CA ASN A 144 -21.07 -41.17 -32.93
C ASN A 144 -20.25 -40.86 -31.66
N LYS A 145 -19.74 -41.88 -30.96
CA LYS A 145 -18.86 -41.69 -29.79
C LYS A 145 -17.49 -41.11 -30.16
N MET A 146 -16.96 -41.44 -31.33
CA MET A 146 -15.73 -40.85 -31.88
C MET A 146 -15.93 -39.38 -32.25
N ASP A 147 -17.05 -39.05 -32.90
CA ASP A 147 -17.42 -37.67 -33.22
C ASP A 147 -17.66 -36.83 -31.95
N ASP A 148 -18.34 -37.38 -30.95
CA ASP A 148 -18.51 -36.75 -29.64
C ASP A 148 -17.16 -36.50 -28.94
N LEU A 149 -16.23 -37.45 -29.05
CA LEU A 149 -14.89 -37.31 -28.47
C LEU A 149 -14.09 -36.22 -29.21
N LEU A 150 -14.14 -36.18 -30.54
CA LEU A 150 -13.52 -35.14 -31.36
C LEU A 150 -14.12 -33.76 -31.07
N GLY A 151 -15.43 -33.68 -30.84
CA GLY A 151 -16.12 -32.47 -30.41
C GLY A 151 -15.59 -31.97 -29.06
N LYS A 152 -15.48 -32.85 -28.07
CA LYS A 152 -14.94 -32.51 -26.73
C LYS A 152 -13.46 -32.13 -26.77
N ILE A 153 -12.65 -32.76 -27.61
CA ILE A 153 -11.23 -32.40 -27.78
C ILE A 153 -11.11 -31.02 -28.42
N THR A 154 -11.92 -30.73 -29.43
CA THR A 154 -11.98 -29.39 -30.06
C THR A 154 -12.41 -28.33 -29.06
N GLU A 155 -13.42 -28.60 -28.24
CA GLU A 155 -13.88 -27.70 -27.18
C GLU A 155 -12.79 -27.46 -26.13
N LEU A 156 -12.10 -28.51 -25.68
CA LEU A 156 -10.95 -28.39 -24.78
C LEU A 156 -9.85 -27.53 -25.39
N ASN A 157 -9.47 -27.75 -26.65
CA ASN A 157 -8.46 -26.92 -27.32
C ASN A 157 -8.88 -25.45 -27.41
N ASN A 158 -10.15 -25.16 -27.69
CA ASN A 158 -10.69 -23.80 -27.67
C ASN A 158 -10.63 -23.17 -26.26
N HIS A 159 -10.89 -23.96 -25.21
CA HIS A 159 -10.71 -23.50 -23.84
C HIS A 159 -9.24 -23.21 -23.52
N LEU A 160 -8.32 -24.11 -23.87
CA LEU A 160 -6.89 -23.92 -23.63
C LEU A 160 -6.36 -22.67 -24.32
N THR A 161 -6.70 -22.45 -25.59
CA THR A 161 -6.29 -21.26 -26.34
C THR A 161 -6.87 -19.97 -25.75
N ASN A 162 -8.13 -19.99 -25.29
CA ASN A 162 -8.73 -18.84 -24.61
C ASN A 162 -8.07 -18.56 -23.24
N LEU A 163 -7.72 -19.61 -22.49
CA LEU A 163 -6.95 -19.48 -21.25
C LEU A 163 -5.58 -18.88 -21.52
N GLU A 164 -4.86 -19.38 -22.53
CA GLU A 164 -3.55 -18.85 -22.94
C GLU A 164 -3.63 -17.36 -23.30
N LEU A 165 -4.64 -16.97 -24.08
CA LEU A 165 -4.88 -15.55 -24.40
C LEU A 165 -5.15 -14.70 -23.16
N LYS A 166 -5.93 -15.22 -22.20
CA LYS A 166 -6.20 -14.52 -20.93
C LYS A 166 -4.94 -14.37 -20.08
N TYR A 167 -4.08 -15.40 -20.03
CA TYR A 167 -2.80 -15.33 -19.33
C TYR A 167 -1.87 -14.28 -19.96
N SER A 168 -1.76 -14.26 -21.29
CA SER A 168 -0.95 -13.25 -22.00
C SER A 168 -1.43 -11.82 -21.72
N LYS A 169 -2.75 -11.57 -21.77
CA LYS A 169 -3.33 -10.26 -21.42
C LYS A 169 -3.07 -9.87 -19.97
N PHE A 170 -3.15 -10.82 -19.06
CA PHE A 170 -2.86 -10.59 -17.65
C PHE A 170 -1.39 -10.25 -17.41
N GLU A 171 -0.46 -10.95 -18.08
CA GLU A 171 0.96 -10.65 -18.01
C GLU A 171 1.27 -9.23 -18.51
N GLN A 172 0.70 -8.85 -19.66
CA GLN A 172 0.82 -7.49 -20.19
C GLN A 172 0.29 -6.44 -19.21
N PHE A 173 -0.87 -6.70 -18.59
CA PHE A 173 -1.45 -5.82 -17.57
C PHE A 173 -0.53 -5.68 -16.35
N MET A 174 0.09 -6.77 -15.89
CA MET A 174 1.02 -6.73 -14.75
C MET A 174 2.25 -5.89 -15.06
N ILE A 175 2.81 -6.01 -16.27
CA ILE A 175 3.96 -5.20 -16.73
C ILE A 175 3.57 -3.72 -16.78
N GLU A 176 2.43 -3.41 -17.38
CA GLU A 176 1.93 -2.03 -17.49
C GLU A 176 1.69 -1.42 -16.11
N LYS A 177 1.04 -2.15 -15.20
CA LYS A 177 0.81 -1.69 -13.83
C LYS A 177 2.09 -1.50 -13.04
N ASN A 178 3.08 -2.38 -13.18
CA ASN A 178 4.39 -2.21 -12.54
C ASN A 178 5.11 -0.96 -13.07
N THR A 179 5.05 -0.72 -14.38
CA THR A 179 5.67 0.44 -15.02
C THR A 179 4.98 1.75 -14.56
N SER A 180 3.65 1.75 -14.52
CA SER A 180 2.86 2.86 -14.00
C SER A 180 3.16 3.15 -12.53
N ASN A 181 3.22 2.11 -11.68
CA ASN A 181 3.57 2.27 -10.27
C ASN A 181 4.98 2.84 -10.08
N LEU A 182 5.94 2.45 -10.93
CA LEU A 182 7.29 3.01 -10.88
C LEU A 182 7.29 4.51 -11.21
N SER A 183 6.56 4.93 -12.25
CA SER A 183 6.41 6.34 -12.63
C SER A 183 5.73 7.16 -11.52
N VAL A 184 4.65 6.64 -10.93
CA VAL A 184 3.98 7.29 -9.79
C VAL A 184 4.92 7.44 -8.61
N LYS A 185 5.71 6.40 -8.29
CA LYS A 185 6.69 6.45 -7.21
C LYS A 185 7.77 7.51 -7.46
N GLN A 186 8.25 7.65 -8.69
CA GLN A 186 9.20 8.70 -9.07
C GLN A 186 8.58 10.09 -8.90
N ASN A 187 7.34 10.30 -9.36
CA ASN A 187 6.65 11.58 -9.21
C ASN A 187 6.44 11.95 -7.74
N VAL A 188 6.03 11.00 -6.90
CA VAL A 188 5.86 11.23 -5.46
C VAL A 188 7.19 11.63 -4.80
N ASN A 189 8.30 10.99 -5.18
CA ASN A 189 9.62 11.35 -4.66
C ASN A 189 10.04 12.77 -5.08
N LEU A 190 9.82 13.15 -6.35
CA LEU A 190 10.10 14.50 -6.84
C LEU A 190 9.26 15.55 -6.11
N LEU A 191 7.96 15.31 -5.93
CA LEU A 191 7.08 16.19 -5.17
C LEU A 191 7.54 16.33 -3.71
N SER A 192 7.94 15.22 -3.08
CA SER A 192 8.47 15.23 -1.72
C SER A 192 9.74 16.09 -1.63
N GLN A 193 10.64 15.99 -2.60
CA GLN A 193 11.86 16.79 -2.63
C GLN A 193 11.55 18.29 -2.80
N HIS A 194 10.73 18.65 -3.79
CA HIS A 194 10.27 20.03 -3.98
C HIS A 194 9.62 20.61 -2.72
N SER A 195 8.77 19.83 -2.04
CA SER A 195 8.13 20.25 -0.79
C SER A 195 9.17 20.57 0.30
N THR A 196 10.22 19.75 0.43
CA THR A 196 11.28 20.02 1.40
C THR A 196 12.10 21.27 1.05
N ASP A 197 12.33 21.53 -0.23
CA ASP A 197 13.10 22.69 -0.67
C ASP A 197 12.29 23.98 -0.51
N TYR A 198 11.02 23.99 -0.89
CA TYR A 198 10.12 25.12 -0.60
C TYR A 198 10.02 25.43 0.90
N LYS A 199 10.01 24.40 1.75
CA LYS A 199 10.01 24.60 3.20
C LYS A 199 11.29 25.30 3.67
N LYS A 200 12.45 24.97 3.12
CA LYS A 200 13.72 25.67 3.44
C LYS A 200 13.69 27.11 2.98
N GLU A 201 13.24 27.36 1.75
CA GLU A 201 13.10 28.72 1.18
C GLU A 201 12.16 29.59 2.02
N LEU A 202 11.03 29.04 2.48
CA LEU A 202 10.11 29.76 3.37
C LEU A 202 10.76 30.14 4.71
N VAL A 203 11.53 29.24 5.31
CA VAL A 203 12.26 29.53 6.55
C VAL A 203 13.31 30.62 6.31
N HIS A 204 14.05 30.53 5.19
CA HIS A 204 15.04 31.54 4.82
C HIS A 204 14.40 32.92 4.62
N HIS A 205 13.30 33.01 3.87
CA HIS A 205 12.57 34.26 3.69
C HIS A 205 11.98 34.79 5.00
N SER A 206 11.47 33.92 5.88
CA SER A 206 10.99 34.33 7.20
C SER A 206 12.08 35.01 8.02
N ILE A 207 13.29 34.45 8.04
CA ILE A 207 14.43 35.04 8.75
C ILE A 207 14.83 36.38 8.12
N LEU A 208 14.80 36.47 6.79
CA LEU A 208 15.11 37.72 6.09
C LEU A 208 14.10 38.83 6.43
N ILE A 209 12.81 38.51 6.44
CA ILE A 209 11.74 39.44 6.82
C ILE A 209 11.92 39.90 8.26
N GLU A 210 12.14 38.98 9.20
CA GLU A 210 12.37 39.32 10.61
C GLU A 210 13.59 40.25 10.77
N ARG A 211 14.66 40.00 10.01
CA ARG A 211 15.83 40.88 9.99
C ARG A 211 15.49 42.27 9.45
N HIS A 212 14.72 42.36 8.36
CA HIS A 212 14.30 43.65 7.82
C HIS A 212 13.39 44.40 8.79
N GLU A 213 12.42 43.73 9.42
CA GLU A 213 11.56 44.33 10.44
C GLU A 213 12.40 44.85 11.61
N ASN A 214 13.38 44.08 12.09
CA ASN A 214 14.26 44.50 13.17
C ASN A 214 15.11 45.73 12.79
N VAL A 215 15.64 45.78 11.56
CA VAL A 215 16.36 46.97 11.05
C VAL A 215 15.43 48.18 10.94
N CYS A 216 14.23 47.99 10.38
CA CYS A 216 13.24 49.06 10.27
C CYS A 216 12.87 49.62 11.65
N MET A 217 12.58 48.75 12.61
CA MET A 217 12.09 49.13 13.94
C MET A 217 13.18 49.72 14.83
N LYS A 218 14.43 49.24 14.74
CA LYS A 218 15.52 49.69 15.61
C LYS A 218 16.36 50.82 15.04
N LEU A 219 16.43 50.95 13.72
CA LEU A 219 17.31 51.93 13.08
C LEU A 219 16.50 52.98 12.31
N ILE A 220 15.69 52.53 11.35
CA ILE A 220 15.05 53.44 10.40
C ILE A 220 13.99 54.30 11.09
N ILE A 221 13.09 53.69 11.87
CA ILE A 221 12.02 54.42 12.57
C ILE A 221 12.58 55.44 13.56
N PRO A 222 13.51 55.09 14.48
CA PRO A 222 14.11 56.08 15.38
C PRO A 222 14.84 57.21 14.64
N MET A 223 15.56 56.89 13.57
CA MET A 223 16.26 57.91 12.76
C MET A 223 15.29 58.92 12.14
N PHE A 224 14.13 58.47 11.66
CA PHE A 224 13.09 59.38 11.18
C PHE A 224 12.39 60.14 12.30
N GLU A 225 12.16 59.52 13.48
CA GLU A 225 11.64 60.21 14.66
C GLU A 225 12.57 61.39 15.05
N ASP A 226 13.88 61.15 15.10
CA ASP A 226 14.89 62.17 15.41
C ASP A 226 14.95 63.27 14.35
N LEU A 227 14.92 62.90 13.06
CA LEU A 227 14.95 63.85 11.95
C LEU A 227 13.71 64.76 11.96
N PHE A 228 12.52 64.18 12.16
CA PHE A 228 11.28 64.96 12.24
C PHE A 228 11.24 65.83 13.49
N GLY A 229 11.80 65.36 14.61
CA GLY A 229 12.01 66.17 15.82
C GLY A 229 12.91 67.38 15.56
N LEU A 230 14.02 67.19 14.85
CA LEU A 230 14.95 68.25 14.48
C LEU A 230 14.34 69.28 13.53
N ILE A 231 13.63 68.83 12.49
CA ILE A 231 12.94 69.74 11.56
C ILE A 231 11.85 70.52 12.30
N SER A 232 11.12 69.87 13.22
CA SER A 232 10.08 70.53 14.01
C SER A 232 10.62 71.57 14.99
N SER A 233 11.82 71.36 15.54
CA SER A 233 12.47 72.35 16.42
C SER A 233 13.01 73.54 15.64
N GLN A 234 13.46 73.34 14.40
CA GLN A 234 13.90 74.40 13.50
C GLN A 234 12.74 75.20 12.88
N ASN A 235 11.52 74.65 12.87
CA ASN A 235 10.31 75.29 12.36
C ASN A 235 9.70 76.32 13.34
N GLN A 236 10.53 77.02 14.10
CA GLN A 236 10.14 78.03 15.08
C GLN A 236 11.08 79.24 15.00
N ASP A 237 10.52 80.45 15.09
CA ASP A 237 11.28 81.70 15.23
C ASP A 237 11.95 81.77 16.63
N MET A 238 12.93 82.67 16.81
CA MET A 238 13.58 83.00 18.09
C MET A 238 12.59 83.35 19.22
N LYS A 239 11.33 83.68 18.88
CA LYS A 239 10.23 83.97 19.80
C LYS A 239 9.29 82.77 20.05
N GLY A 240 9.56 81.61 19.46
CA GLY A 240 8.74 80.40 19.58
C GLY A 240 7.52 80.34 18.66
N ASN A 241 7.38 81.27 17.72
CA ASN A 241 6.29 81.28 16.75
C ASN A 241 6.56 80.28 15.62
N ILE A 242 5.55 79.49 15.25
CA ILE A 242 5.65 78.48 14.18
C ILE A 242 5.83 79.20 12.84
N LEU A 243 6.86 78.82 12.08
CA LEU A 243 7.15 79.44 10.77
C LEU A 243 6.24 78.89 9.66
N ASP A 244 6.03 77.57 9.63
CA ASP A 244 5.13 76.89 8.70
C ASP A 244 4.21 75.92 9.46
N ALA A 245 2.95 76.32 9.62
CA ALA A 245 1.94 75.54 10.32
C ALA A 245 1.52 74.27 9.56
N ASP A 246 1.52 74.28 8.21
CA ASP A 246 1.14 73.12 7.42
C ASP A 246 2.23 72.04 7.48
N LEU A 247 3.49 72.46 7.42
CA LEU A 247 4.63 71.56 7.60
C LEU A 247 4.61 70.88 8.97
N LYS A 248 4.31 71.63 10.05
CA LYS A 248 4.19 71.07 11.40
C LYS A 248 3.08 70.01 11.48
N VAL A 249 1.90 70.30 10.94
CA VAL A 249 0.77 69.36 10.94
C VAL A 249 1.07 68.10 10.11
N LYS A 250 1.82 68.22 9.01
CA LYS A 250 2.28 67.07 8.21
C LYS A 250 3.28 66.20 8.98
N LEU A 251 4.27 66.81 9.64
CA LEU A 251 5.26 66.10 10.45
C LEU A 251 4.63 65.37 11.63
N GLU A 252 3.70 66.01 12.35
CA GLU A 252 2.93 65.36 13.43
C GLU A 252 2.10 64.17 12.91
N ARG A 253 1.48 64.30 11.73
CA ARG A 253 0.77 63.18 11.09
C ARG A 253 1.71 62.01 10.77
N TYR A 254 2.90 62.26 10.22
CA TYR A 254 3.88 61.22 9.93
C TYR A 254 4.40 60.54 11.21
N LEU A 255 4.69 61.30 12.27
CA LEU A 255 5.09 60.74 13.57
C LEU A 255 4.02 59.82 14.16
N ILE A 256 2.74 60.20 14.07
CA ILE A 256 1.62 59.36 14.53
C ILE A 256 1.54 58.07 13.69
N GLN A 257 1.73 58.14 12.37
CA GLN A 257 1.75 56.96 11.51
C GLN A 257 2.91 56.02 11.88
N MET A 258 4.11 56.55 12.10
CA MET A 258 5.27 55.74 12.50
C MET A 258 5.09 55.11 13.88
N LYS A 259 4.47 55.82 14.83
CA LYS A 259 4.15 55.29 16.15
C LYS A 259 3.14 54.14 16.08
N LYS A 260 2.15 54.22 15.18
CA LYS A 260 1.22 53.11 14.91
C LYS A 260 1.92 51.88 14.32
N VAL A 261 2.89 52.10 13.41
CA VAL A 261 3.74 51.02 12.86
C VAL A 261 4.58 50.38 13.96
N LYS A 262 5.18 51.18 14.85
CA LYS A 262 5.97 50.74 16.00
C LYS A 262 5.17 49.91 17.01
N GLU A 263 3.89 50.25 17.20
CA GLU A 263 2.96 49.53 18.07
C GLU A 263 2.33 48.27 17.42
N GLY A 264 2.71 47.92 16.18
CA GLY A 264 2.13 46.78 15.46
C GLY A 264 0.66 46.96 15.07
N LYS A 265 0.10 48.17 15.23
CA LYS A 265 -1.28 48.51 14.83
C LYS A 265 -1.29 48.86 13.35
N HIS A 266 -1.16 47.82 12.52
CA HIS A 266 -1.39 47.96 11.10
C HIS A 266 -2.88 48.26 10.91
N SER A 267 -3.18 49.43 10.37
CA SER A 267 -4.54 49.74 9.95
C SER A 267 -4.79 48.85 8.74
N ASN A 268 -5.46 47.71 8.94
CA ASN A 268 -5.97 46.91 7.83
C ASN A 268 -6.97 47.77 7.08
N THR A 269 -6.54 48.31 5.95
CA THR A 269 -7.38 48.82 4.86
C THR A 269 -6.98 48.09 3.60
#